data_AF-A0A5M9JDS0-F1
#
_entry.id   AF-A0A5M9JDS0-F1
#
_cell.length_a   1.000
_cell.length_b   1.000
_cell.length_c   1.000
_cell.angle_alpha   90.00
_cell.angle_beta   90.00
_cell.angle_gamma   90.00
#
_symmetry.space_group_name_H-M   'P 1'
#
loop_
_entity.id
_entity.type
_entity.pdbx_description
1 polymer ?
#
loop_
_entity_poly.entity_id
_entity_poly.type
_entity_poly.pdbx_seq_one_letter_code
_entity_poly.pdbx_strand_id
1 'polypeptide(L)'
;MDVIRHGKKRQSVHSCIFILILILIYKSPPLLITSYPSFIHSSSHPLVHSSIHLSIVTTIMTTFLGNNRGLVDFDQKNLAIAAASIAFNPIFWNTVARQEYHNKILTRLFNGNSRYGCYFLAVIIFSLGIFRDFLYERALRSQPTHPLLLSPLSQYASYALLACGNTLVLSSMWALGVTGTYLGDYFGILMDKMVTGFPFNVSSAPMYYGSTMSFLGTALWWGKPAGVLLTVEVLIVYLVALRFEDPFTAGIYAKRERERSAKGGKKAL
;
A
#
# COMPACT_ATOMS: atom_id res chain seq x y z
N MET A 1 47.08 -15.98 14.45
CA MET A 1 45.94 -15.11 14.78
C MET A 1 45.81 -14.12 13.63
N ASP A 2 45.04 -14.45 12.59
CA ASP A 2 44.82 -13.53 11.47
C ASP A 2 43.40 -13.63 10.93
N VAL A 3 42.64 -12.56 11.23
CA VAL A 3 41.70 -11.85 10.37
C VAL A 3 40.69 -12.67 9.55
N ILE A 4 39.62 -13.14 10.21
CA ILE A 4 38.32 -13.31 9.54
C ILE A 4 37.53 -12.00 9.71
N ARG A 5 37.71 -11.06 8.78
CA ARG A 5 36.76 -9.95 8.60
C ARG A 5 35.47 -10.53 8.02
N HIS A 6 34.56 -10.96 8.88
CA HIS A 6 33.16 -11.14 8.49
C HIS A 6 32.61 -9.79 8.03
N GLY A 7 32.49 -9.62 6.72
CA GLY A 7 31.87 -8.47 6.07
C GLY A 7 30.38 -8.40 6.37
N LYS A 8 30.04 -7.94 7.58
CA LYS A 8 28.70 -7.49 7.94
C LYS A 8 28.48 -6.12 7.29
N LYS A 9 28.20 -6.10 5.99
CA LYS A 9 27.61 -4.91 5.35
C LYS A 9 26.17 -4.80 5.85
N ARG A 10 26.01 -4.25 7.05
CA ARG A 10 24.77 -3.60 7.50
C ARG A 10 24.40 -2.64 6.37
N GLN A 11 23.30 -2.90 5.69
CA GLN A 11 22.82 -2.03 4.62
C GLN A 11 22.78 -0.60 5.17
N SER A 12 23.41 0.33 4.45
CA SER A 12 23.59 1.69 4.93
C SER A 12 22.22 2.27 5.24
N VAL A 13 22.02 2.72 6.48
CA VAL A 13 20.78 3.34 6.99
C VAL A 13 20.23 4.40 6.01
N HIS A 14 21.13 5.03 5.24
CA HIS A 14 20.86 5.98 4.16
C HIS A 14 19.94 5.45 3.05
N SER A 15 20.07 4.18 2.60
CA SER A 15 19.21 3.63 1.53
C SER A 15 17.78 3.39 2.00
N CYS A 16 17.60 3.04 3.28
CA CYS A 16 16.28 2.90 3.88
C CYS A 16 15.63 4.27 4.09
N ILE A 17 16.40 5.27 4.55
CA ILE A 17 15.93 6.64 4.74
C ILE A 17 15.45 7.28 3.43
N PHE A 18 16.18 7.11 2.31
CA PHE A 18 15.78 7.69 1.03
C PHE A 18 14.44 7.13 0.51
N ILE A 19 14.23 5.81 0.63
CA ILE A 19 12.95 5.18 0.29
C ILE A 19 11.85 5.60 1.27
N LEU A 20 12.17 5.74 2.56
CA LEU A 20 11.26 6.26 3.59
C LEU A 20 10.77 7.67 3.25
N ILE A 21 11.69 8.55 2.82
CA ILE A 21 11.41 9.93 2.42
C ILE A 21 10.54 9.94 1.16
N LEU A 22 10.82 9.10 0.15
CA LEU A 22 9.96 8.97 -1.03
C LEU A 22 8.55 8.48 -0.68
N ILE A 23 8.41 7.51 0.23
CA ILE A 23 7.11 7.04 0.71
C ILE A 23 6.38 8.15 1.45
N LEU A 24 7.05 8.88 2.34
CA LEU A 24 6.44 9.98 3.10
C LEU A 24 6.05 11.15 2.19
N ILE A 25 6.87 11.51 1.20
CA ILE A 25 6.55 12.57 0.23
C ILE A 25 5.35 12.18 -0.64
N TYR A 26 5.25 10.91 -1.05
CA TYR A 26 4.18 10.47 -1.95
C TYR A 26 2.87 10.10 -1.23
N LYS A 27 2.94 9.56 -0.01
CA LYS A 27 1.76 9.14 0.78
C LYS A 27 1.22 10.21 1.73
N SER A 28 1.92 11.33 1.90
CA SER A 28 1.35 12.45 2.64
C SER A 28 0.28 13.11 1.78
N PRO A 29 -0.97 13.31 2.28
CA PRO A 29 -1.88 14.24 1.61
C PRO A 29 -1.17 15.60 1.52
N PRO A 30 -1.38 16.39 0.44
CA PRO A 30 -0.72 17.68 0.31
C PRO A 30 -1.05 18.53 1.54
N LEU A 31 -0.07 18.66 2.44
CA LEU A 31 -0.02 19.70 3.45
C LEU A 31 0.22 20.99 2.68
N LEU A 32 -0.84 21.62 2.20
CA LEU A 32 -0.99 23.06 1.92
C LEU A 32 -2.26 23.30 1.08
N ILE A 33 -3.22 23.97 1.72
CA ILE A 33 -4.19 24.90 1.12
C ILE A 33 -5.01 24.32 -0.05
N THR A 34 -6.06 23.55 0.29
CA THR A 34 -7.28 23.59 -0.51
C THR A 34 -8.37 24.18 0.37
N SER A 35 -8.73 25.41 0.06
CA SER A 35 -9.84 26.14 0.67
C SER A 35 -11.06 25.23 0.80
N TYR A 36 -11.56 25.06 2.03
CA TYR A 36 -12.95 24.69 2.22
C TYR A 36 -13.81 25.69 1.42
N PRO A 37 -14.89 25.28 0.75
CA PRO A 37 -15.82 26.24 0.21
C PRO A 37 -16.43 27.01 1.38
N SER A 38 -15.95 28.24 1.59
CA SER A 38 -16.52 29.19 2.53
C SER A 38 -17.96 29.46 2.12
N PHE A 39 -18.91 29.02 2.94
CA PHE A 39 -20.31 29.43 2.81
C PHE A 39 -20.40 30.89 3.28
N ILE A 40 -20.25 31.84 2.35
CA ILE A 40 -20.39 33.27 2.62
C ILE A 40 -21.88 33.58 2.72
N HIS A 41 -22.32 33.97 3.91
CA HIS A 41 -23.59 34.64 4.11
C HIS A 41 -23.43 36.11 3.67
N SER A 42 -24.14 36.52 2.62
CA SER A 42 -24.33 37.94 2.30
C SER A 42 -25.82 38.18 2.11
N SER A 43 -26.39 38.94 3.03
CA SER A 43 -27.75 39.45 2.99
C SER A 43 -27.82 40.71 2.15
N SER A 44 -28.62 40.71 1.10
CA SER A 44 -29.36 41.88 0.63
C SER A 44 -30.47 41.45 -0.34
N HIS A 45 -31.72 41.72 0.04
CA HIS A 45 -32.87 41.69 -0.87
C HIS A 45 -32.80 42.92 -1.81
N PRO A 46 -33.30 42.80 -3.04
CA PRO A 46 -34.66 43.29 -3.28
C PRO A 46 -35.53 42.33 -4.10
N LEU A 47 -36.82 42.64 -4.09
CA LEU A 47 -37.96 41.87 -4.55
C LEU A 47 -37.97 41.63 -6.07
N VAL A 48 -38.09 40.36 -6.48
CA VAL A 48 -38.66 39.99 -7.79
C VAL A 48 -39.61 38.80 -7.57
N HIS A 49 -40.88 39.12 -7.36
CA HIS A 49 -41.98 38.16 -7.28
C HIS A 49 -42.34 37.68 -8.70
N SER A 50 -42.12 36.41 -9.02
CA SER A 50 -42.98 35.52 -9.84
C SER A 50 -42.27 34.34 -10.54
N SER A 51 -40.95 34.20 -10.47
CA SER A 51 -40.24 33.06 -11.10
C SER A 51 -39.57 32.09 -10.11
N ILE A 52 -39.70 32.33 -8.81
CA ILE A 52 -38.93 31.63 -7.76
C ILE A 52 -39.44 30.20 -7.51
N HIS A 53 -40.74 29.94 -7.69
CA HIS A 53 -41.31 28.62 -7.41
C HIS A 53 -40.86 27.55 -8.42
N LEU A 54 -40.69 27.91 -9.70
CA LEU A 54 -40.25 26.95 -10.72
C LEU A 54 -38.75 26.67 -10.61
N SER A 55 -37.93 27.69 -10.28
CA SER A 55 -36.50 27.52 -10.07
C SER A 55 -36.19 26.72 -8.81
N ILE A 56 -36.90 26.96 -7.70
CA ILE A 56 -36.73 26.18 -6.45
C ILE A 56 -37.20 24.74 -6.64
N VAL A 57 -38.32 24.49 -7.32
CA VAL A 57 -38.78 23.12 -7.60
C VAL A 57 -37.84 22.42 -8.58
N THR A 58 -37.28 23.12 -9.56
CA THR A 58 -36.29 22.56 -10.49
C THR A 58 -34.96 22.28 -9.79
N THR A 59 -34.49 23.14 -8.88
CA THR A 59 -33.29 22.92 -8.06
C THR A 59 -33.52 21.81 -7.03
N ILE A 60 -34.67 21.74 -6.37
CA ILE A 60 -35.03 20.65 -5.46
C ILE A 60 -35.16 19.34 -6.24
N MET A 61 -35.81 19.32 -7.41
CA MET A 61 -35.85 18.15 -8.28
C MET A 61 -34.50 17.77 -8.86
N THR A 62 -33.60 18.70 -9.22
CA THR A 62 -32.24 18.34 -9.63
C THR A 62 -31.34 17.96 -8.46
N THR A 63 -31.67 18.34 -7.22
CA THR A 63 -30.97 17.85 -6.03
C THR A 63 -31.51 16.48 -5.57
N PHE A 64 -32.79 16.18 -5.84
CA PHE A 64 -33.42 14.88 -5.54
C PHE A 64 -33.29 13.84 -6.67
N LEU A 65 -33.19 14.29 -7.93
CA LEU A 65 -33.03 13.45 -9.14
C LEU A 65 -31.60 13.49 -9.69
N GLY A 66 -30.76 14.41 -9.24
CA GLY A 66 -29.37 14.56 -9.67
C GLY A 66 -28.39 13.77 -8.80
N ASN A 67 -28.64 12.49 -8.57
CA ASN A 67 -27.56 11.52 -8.37
C ASN A 67 -28.08 10.07 -8.52
N ASN A 68 -28.59 9.69 -9.71
CA ASN A 68 -28.83 8.28 -10.03
C ASN A 68 -27.52 7.46 -10.19
N ARG A 69 -26.36 8.06 -9.90
CA ARG A 69 -25.13 7.32 -9.65
C ARG A 69 -25.20 6.91 -8.18
N GLY A 70 -25.40 5.62 -7.92
CA GLY A 70 -25.41 5.07 -6.55
C GLY A 70 -24.13 5.40 -5.78
N LEU A 71 -23.95 4.81 -4.59
CA LEU A 71 -22.76 5.03 -3.76
C LEU A 71 -21.42 4.82 -4.51
N VAL A 72 -21.46 4.01 -5.57
CA VAL A 72 -20.35 3.74 -6.49
C VAL A 72 -20.85 3.85 -7.92
N ASP A 73 -20.11 4.57 -8.76
CA ASP A 73 -20.32 4.70 -10.21
C ASP A 73 -19.45 3.65 -10.93
N PHE A 74 -20.06 2.51 -11.28
CA PHE A 74 -19.36 1.39 -11.94
C PHE A 74 -19.08 1.63 -13.42
N ASP A 75 -19.67 2.65 -14.04
CA ASP A 75 -19.44 2.98 -15.46
C ASP A 75 -18.09 3.71 -15.66
N GLN A 76 -17.50 4.23 -14.58
CA GLN A 76 -16.18 4.85 -14.63
C GLN A 76 -15.09 3.82 -14.88
N LYS A 77 -14.48 3.86 -16.07
CA LYS A 77 -13.34 3.03 -16.44
C LYS A 77 -12.19 3.09 -15.43
N ASN A 78 -11.97 4.25 -14.80
CA ASN A 78 -10.92 4.42 -13.79
C ASN A 78 -11.11 3.47 -12.60
N LEU A 79 -12.36 3.16 -12.21
CA LEU A 79 -12.64 2.22 -11.11
C LEU A 79 -12.13 0.82 -11.44
N ALA A 80 -12.48 0.31 -12.63
CA ALA A 80 -12.02 -0.99 -13.10
C ALA A 80 -10.50 -1.05 -13.29
N ILE A 81 -9.89 0.02 -13.79
CA ILE A 81 -8.43 0.13 -13.93
C ILE A 81 -7.73 0.08 -12.57
N ALA A 82 -8.26 0.81 -11.57
CA ALA A 82 -7.73 0.79 -10.21
C ALA A 82 -7.86 -0.60 -9.56
N ALA A 83 -9.03 -1.24 -9.66
CA ALA A 83 -9.26 -2.60 -9.17
C ALA A 83 -8.28 -3.61 -9.81
N ALA A 84 -8.19 -3.60 -11.15
CA ALA A 84 -7.25 -4.46 -11.87
C ALA A 84 -5.79 -4.21 -11.44
N SER A 85 -5.39 -2.96 -11.23
CA SER A 85 -4.05 -2.62 -10.74
C SER A 85 -3.81 -3.09 -9.30
N ILE A 86 -4.81 -2.96 -8.42
CA ILE A 86 -4.78 -3.46 -7.05
C ILE A 86 -4.55 -4.98 -7.04
N ALA A 87 -5.32 -5.72 -7.84
CA ALA A 87 -5.19 -7.16 -7.95
C ALA A 87 -3.87 -7.60 -8.60
N PHE A 88 -3.44 -6.91 -9.66
CA PHE A 88 -2.22 -7.23 -10.42
C PHE A 88 -0.98 -7.21 -9.53
N ASN A 89 -0.90 -6.24 -8.62
CA ASN A 89 0.27 -6.01 -7.79
C ASN A 89 0.70 -7.29 -7.02
N PRO A 90 -0.13 -7.86 -6.13
CA PRO A 90 0.22 -9.09 -5.43
C PRO A 90 0.48 -10.31 -6.30
N ILE A 91 -0.23 -10.41 -7.42
CA ILE A 91 -0.03 -11.47 -8.40
C ILE A 91 1.37 -11.36 -9.01
N PHE A 92 1.78 -10.14 -9.40
CA PHE A 92 3.06 -9.88 -10.02
C PHE A 92 4.22 -10.29 -9.11
N TRP A 93 4.30 -9.75 -7.89
CA TRP A 93 5.47 -10.01 -7.06
C TRP A 93 5.53 -11.46 -6.58
N ASN A 94 4.40 -12.11 -6.26
CA ASN A 94 4.39 -13.53 -5.93
C ASN A 94 4.86 -14.40 -7.10
N THR A 95 4.42 -14.08 -8.32
CA THR A 95 4.81 -14.82 -9.52
C THR A 95 6.30 -14.65 -9.81
N VAL A 96 6.78 -13.41 -9.88
CA VAL A 96 8.18 -13.12 -10.19
C VAL A 96 9.12 -13.65 -9.12
N ALA A 97 8.76 -13.55 -7.83
CA ALA A 97 9.57 -14.10 -6.76
C ALA A 97 9.66 -15.62 -6.83
N ARG A 98 8.57 -16.34 -7.08
CA ARG A 98 8.61 -17.80 -7.28
C ARG A 98 9.42 -18.20 -8.50
N GLN A 99 9.30 -17.47 -9.60
CA GLN A 99 10.14 -17.67 -10.78
C GLN A 99 11.62 -17.44 -10.44
N GLU A 100 11.94 -16.42 -9.65
CA GLU A 100 13.31 -16.21 -9.18
C GLU A 100 13.79 -17.34 -8.26
N TYR A 101 12.94 -17.86 -7.36
CA TYR A 101 13.34 -18.94 -6.46
C TYR A 101 13.71 -20.22 -7.22
N HIS A 102 12.88 -20.63 -8.18
CA HIS A 102 13.08 -21.87 -8.93
C HIS A 102 14.04 -21.71 -10.11
N ASN A 103 13.92 -20.62 -10.86
CA ASN A 103 14.60 -20.43 -12.13
C ASN A 103 15.69 -19.37 -12.07
N LYS A 104 15.85 -18.59 -10.99
CA LYS A 104 16.95 -17.62 -10.85
C LYS A 104 17.06 -16.64 -12.03
N ILE A 105 15.93 -16.26 -12.63
CA ILE A 105 15.89 -15.47 -13.88
C ILE A 105 16.56 -14.11 -13.67
N LEU A 106 16.23 -13.42 -12.58
CA LEU A 106 16.78 -12.10 -12.28
C LEU A 106 18.23 -12.23 -11.81
N THR A 107 18.55 -13.23 -10.98
CA THR A 107 19.96 -13.48 -10.62
C THR A 107 20.83 -13.71 -11.87
N ARG A 108 20.34 -14.48 -12.85
CA ARG A 108 21.04 -14.72 -14.12
C ARG A 108 21.18 -13.45 -14.97
N LEU A 109 20.13 -12.63 -15.02
CA LEU A 109 20.16 -11.33 -15.72
C LEU A 109 21.25 -10.39 -15.16
N PHE A 110 21.54 -10.47 -13.86
CA PHE A 110 22.58 -9.69 -13.19
C PHE A 110 23.88 -10.49 -12.97
N ASN A 111 24.29 -11.29 -13.94
CA ASN A 111 25.57 -12.03 -13.96
C ASN A 111 25.81 -12.89 -12.70
N GLY A 112 24.76 -13.51 -12.16
CA GLY A 112 24.83 -14.36 -10.96
C GLY A 112 24.75 -13.57 -9.64
N ASN A 113 24.57 -12.25 -9.67
CA ASN A 113 24.47 -11.43 -8.47
C ASN A 113 23.03 -11.30 -7.98
N SER A 114 22.65 -12.16 -7.04
CA SER A 114 21.30 -12.19 -6.46
C SER A 114 20.91 -10.91 -5.71
N ARG A 115 21.86 -10.14 -5.16
CA ARG A 115 21.55 -8.86 -4.51
C ARG A 115 21.12 -7.79 -5.51
N TYR A 116 21.79 -7.72 -6.66
CA TYR A 116 21.39 -6.78 -7.70
C TYR A 116 20.06 -7.16 -8.34
N GLY A 117 19.82 -8.46 -8.55
CA GLY A 117 18.50 -8.95 -8.95
C GLY A 117 17.40 -8.57 -7.95
N CYS A 118 17.66 -8.71 -6.64
CA CYS A 118 16.71 -8.35 -5.59
C CYS A 118 16.43 -6.84 -5.56
N TYR A 119 17.46 -5.99 -5.67
CA TYR A 119 17.25 -4.54 -5.73
C TYR A 119 16.52 -4.09 -6.99
N PHE A 120 16.78 -4.75 -8.12
CA PHE A 120 16.01 -4.49 -9.34
C PHE A 120 14.54 -4.83 -9.16
N LEU A 121 14.22 -5.99 -8.57
CA LEU A 121 12.84 -6.34 -8.25
C LEU A 121 12.22 -5.35 -7.25
N ALA A 122 12.98 -4.90 -6.24
CA ALA A 122 12.51 -3.91 -5.28
C ALA A 122 12.11 -2.59 -5.96
N VAL A 123 12.90 -2.09 -6.91
CA VAL A 123 12.58 -0.89 -7.69
C VAL A 123 11.30 -1.08 -8.50
N ILE A 124 11.10 -2.25 -9.11
CA ILE A 124 9.88 -2.55 -9.88
C ILE A 124 8.66 -2.61 -8.96
N ILE A 125 8.70 -3.38 -7.88
CA ILE A 125 7.57 -3.51 -6.94
C ILE A 125 7.21 -2.15 -6.35
N PHE A 126 8.22 -1.37 -5.94
CA PHE A 126 7.99 -0.04 -5.41
C PHE A 126 7.34 0.90 -6.43
N SER A 127 7.85 0.92 -7.67
CA SER A 127 7.29 1.71 -8.77
C SER A 127 5.85 1.31 -9.12
N LEU A 128 5.56 0.01 -9.15
CA LEU A 128 4.21 -0.52 -9.36
C LEU A 128 3.27 -0.13 -8.22
N GLY A 129 3.76 -0.06 -6.98
CA GLY A 129 3.03 0.44 -5.82
C GLY A 129 2.65 1.92 -5.98
N ILE A 130 3.60 2.77 -6.38
CA ILE A 130 3.35 4.19 -6.69
C ILE A 130 2.31 4.31 -7.80
N PHE A 131 2.47 3.56 -8.89
CA PHE A 131 1.55 3.63 -10.03
C PHE A 131 0.14 3.15 -9.67
N ARG A 132 0.01 2.11 -8.84
CA ARG A 132 -1.28 1.66 -8.31
C ARG A 132 -1.95 2.74 -7.46
N ASP A 133 -1.18 3.38 -6.58
CA ASP A 133 -1.71 4.43 -5.70
C ASP A 133 -2.15 5.66 -6.52
N PHE A 134 -1.45 5.98 -7.61
CA PHE A 134 -1.87 6.97 -8.61
C PHE A 134 -3.21 6.60 -9.28
N LEU A 135 -3.35 5.37 -9.75
CA LEU A 135 -4.58 4.90 -10.40
C LEU A 135 -5.76 4.86 -9.42
N TYR A 136 -5.51 4.47 -8.17
CA TYR A 136 -6.49 4.51 -7.09
C TYR A 136 -7.00 5.93 -6.85
N GLU A 137 -6.10 6.89 -6.69
CA GLU A 137 -6.45 8.30 -6.51
C GLU A 137 -7.27 8.82 -7.69
N ARG A 138 -6.85 8.49 -8.92
CA ARG A 138 -7.56 8.90 -10.14
C ARG A 138 -8.97 8.32 -10.18
N ALA A 139 -9.17 7.08 -9.73
CA ALA A 139 -10.48 6.47 -9.61
C ALA A 139 -11.35 7.20 -8.59
N LEU A 140 -10.82 7.52 -7.40
CA LEU A 140 -11.54 8.25 -6.36
C LEU A 140 -12.04 9.61 -6.83
N ARG A 141 -11.24 10.35 -7.60
CA ARG A 141 -11.65 11.66 -8.15
C ARG A 141 -12.89 11.58 -9.03
N SER A 142 -13.06 10.49 -9.78
CA SER A 142 -14.21 10.27 -10.67
C SER A 142 -15.46 9.71 -9.98
N GLN A 143 -15.40 9.42 -8.68
CA GLN A 143 -16.49 8.75 -7.94
C GLN A 143 -17.36 9.75 -7.15
N PRO A 144 -18.65 9.44 -6.91
CA PRO A 144 -19.49 10.25 -6.04
C PRO A 144 -18.92 10.39 -4.62
N THR A 145 -19.16 11.53 -3.99
CA THR A 145 -18.83 11.76 -2.56
C THR A 145 -20.08 11.53 -1.72
N HIS A 146 -19.94 10.95 -0.53
CA HIS A 146 -21.06 10.73 0.39
C HIS A 146 -20.98 11.62 1.64
N PRO A 147 -22.04 12.37 2.00
CA PRO A 147 -22.01 13.32 3.13
C PRO A 147 -21.60 12.71 4.48
N LEU A 148 -21.99 11.47 4.78
CA LEU A 148 -21.60 10.81 6.05
C LEU A 148 -20.08 10.65 6.19
N LEU A 149 -19.37 10.48 5.07
CA LEU A 149 -17.91 10.33 5.07
C LEU A 149 -17.18 11.68 5.14
N LEU A 150 -17.90 12.81 5.08
CA LEU A 150 -17.34 14.15 5.26
C LEU A 150 -17.47 14.68 6.69
N SER A 151 -18.06 13.88 7.59
CA SER A 151 -18.20 14.25 9.01
C SER A 151 -16.84 14.45 9.69
N PRO A 152 -16.75 15.30 10.74
CA PRO A 152 -15.51 15.44 11.52
C PRO A 152 -14.98 14.12 12.06
N LEU A 153 -15.89 13.21 12.46
CA LEU A 153 -15.51 11.87 12.92
C LEU A 153 -14.83 11.06 11.82
N SER A 154 -15.34 11.11 10.58
CA SER A 154 -14.71 10.46 9.42
C SER A 154 -13.32 11.04 9.14
N GLN A 155 -13.14 12.35 9.29
CA GLN A 155 -11.85 13.01 9.13
C GLN A 155 -10.84 12.62 10.21
N TYR A 156 -11.25 12.54 11.48
CA TYR A 156 -10.38 12.03 12.54
C TYR A 156 -10.01 10.56 12.35
N ALA A 157 -10.97 9.73 11.93
CA ALA A 157 -10.71 8.33 11.60
C ALA A 157 -9.72 8.21 10.42
N SER A 158 -9.87 9.05 9.39
CA SER A 158 -8.93 9.13 8.28
C SER A 158 -7.51 9.40 8.75
N TYR A 159 -7.29 10.44 9.55
CA TYR A 159 -5.96 10.78 10.07
C TYR A 159 -5.38 9.67 10.94
N ALA A 160 -6.19 9.07 11.82
CA ALA A 160 -5.74 7.95 12.66
C ALA A 160 -5.31 6.75 11.81
N LEU A 161 -6.11 6.37 10.81
CA LEU A 161 -5.80 5.28 9.89
C LEU A 161 -4.53 5.54 9.07
N LEU A 162 -4.35 6.76 8.56
CA LEU A 162 -3.14 7.14 7.82
C LEU A 162 -1.90 7.12 8.72
N ALA A 163 -2.00 7.65 9.94
CA ALA A 163 -0.89 7.68 10.89
C ALA A 163 -0.48 6.28 11.34
N CYS A 164 -1.44 5.46 11.77
CA CYS A 164 -1.18 4.08 12.18
C CYS A 164 -0.70 3.23 11.01
N GLY A 165 -1.33 3.37 9.84
CA GLY A 165 -0.98 2.61 8.64
C GLY A 165 0.45 2.88 8.17
N ASN A 166 0.84 4.16 8.08
CA ASN A 166 2.21 4.53 7.75
C ASN A 166 3.19 4.09 8.85
N THR A 167 2.83 4.20 10.12
CA THR A 167 3.67 3.71 11.22
C THR A 167 3.98 2.22 11.05
N LEU A 168 2.98 1.39 10.78
CA LEU A 168 3.18 -0.04 10.54
C LEU A 168 4.06 -0.30 9.31
N VAL A 169 3.77 0.33 8.17
CA VAL A 169 4.54 0.13 6.92
C VAL A 169 6.00 0.54 7.10
N LEU A 170 6.25 1.74 7.62
CA LEU A 170 7.59 2.32 7.71
C LEU A 170 8.43 1.60 8.76
N SER A 171 7.85 1.24 9.91
CA SER A 171 8.58 0.47 10.93
C SER A 171 8.86 -0.97 10.48
N SER A 172 7.97 -1.59 9.69
CA SER A 172 8.27 -2.89 9.06
C SER A 172 9.44 -2.80 8.08
N MET A 173 9.43 -1.82 7.18
CA MET A 173 10.53 -1.61 6.23
C MET A 173 11.84 -1.33 6.93
N TRP A 174 11.80 -0.57 8.03
CA TRP A 174 12.96 -0.32 8.88
C TRP A 174 13.51 -1.62 9.49
N ALA A 175 12.64 -2.48 10.02
CA ALA A 175 13.05 -3.71 10.70
C ALA A 175 13.52 -4.81 9.73
N LEU A 176 12.90 -4.92 8.55
CA LEU A 176 13.24 -5.90 7.52
C LEU A 176 14.39 -5.45 6.59
N GLY A 177 14.55 -4.14 6.41
CA GLY A 177 15.38 -3.55 5.35
C GLY A 177 14.80 -3.81 3.95
N VAL A 178 15.50 -3.33 2.92
CA VAL A 178 15.04 -3.44 1.52
C VAL A 178 14.92 -4.90 1.10
N THR A 179 15.95 -5.72 1.35
CA THR A 179 15.91 -7.13 0.92
C THR A 179 14.85 -7.94 1.67
N GLY A 180 14.64 -7.69 2.97
CA GLY A 180 13.59 -8.39 3.71
C GLY A 180 12.18 -7.94 3.30
N THR A 181 12.02 -6.68 2.87
CA THR A 181 10.75 -6.13 2.40
C THR A 181 10.39 -6.62 0.99
N TYR A 182 11.38 -6.69 0.09
CA TYR A 182 11.17 -6.96 -1.33
C TYR A 182 11.67 -8.36 -1.72
N LEU A 183 11.25 -9.37 -0.95
CA LEU A 183 11.32 -10.80 -1.32
C LEU A 183 12.74 -11.35 -1.53
N GLY A 184 13.73 -10.82 -0.78
CA GLY A 184 15.14 -11.22 -0.88
C GLY A 184 15.40 -12.68 -0.49
N ASP A 185 14.53 -13.29 0.30
CA ASP A 185 14.56 -14.71 0.62
C ASP A 185 14.41 -15.61 -0.62
N TYR A 186 13.63 -15.20 -1.63
CA TYR A 186 13.53 -15.90 -2.91
C TYR A 186 14.84 -15.84 -3.71
N PHE A 187 15.65 -14.81 -3.47
CA PHE A 187 17.02 -14.66 -3.98
C PHE A 187 18.06 -15.40 -3.12
N GLY A 188 17.68 -16.05 -2.02
CA GLY A 188 18.59 -16.69 -1.08
C GLY A 188 19.25 -15.73 -0.09
N ILE A 189 18.77 -14.49 0.01
CA ILE A 189 19.22 -13.47 0.96
C ILE A 189 18.38 -13.59 2.23
N LEU A 190 18.76 -14.53 3.10
CA LEU A 190 17.98 -14.89 4.28
C LEU A 190 18.41 -14.09 5.51
N MET A 191 17.45 -13.63 6.31
CA MET A 191 17.72 -12.99 7.59
C MET A 191 18.19 -14.01 8.61
N ASP A 192 19.18 -13.70 9.45
CA ASP A 192 19.70 -14.66 10.43
C ASP A 192 18.63 -15.13 11.42
N LYS A 193 17.79 -14.18 11.87
CA LYS A 193 16.68 -14.41 12.79
C LYS A 193 15.42 -13.74 12.29
N MET A 194 14.28 -14.34 12.64
CA MET A 194 12.96 -13.73 12.42
C MET A 194 12.84 -12.43 13.23
N VAL A 195 12.23 -11.41 12.64
CA VAL A 195 11.92 -10.16 13.34
C VAL A 195 10.66 -10.39 14.18
N THR A 196 10.80 -10.25 15.50
CA THR A 196 9.70 -10.46 16.46
C THR A 196 9.34 -9.21 17.26
N GLY A 197 10.11 -8.13 17.13
CA GLY A 197 9.82 -6.85 17.75
C GLY A 197 8.81 -6.03 16.93
N PHE A 198 8.53 -4.80 17.37
CA PHE A 198 7.62 -3.90 16.67
C PHE A 198 8.04 -3.67 15.20
N PRO A 199 7.09 -3.70 14.24
CA PRO A 199 5.63 -3.90 14.40
C PRO A 199 5.17 -5.37 14.35
N PHE A 200 6.09 -6.33 14.25
CA PHE A 200 5.78 -7.76 14.11
C PHE A 200 5.31 -8.44 15.40
N ASN A 201 5.43 -7.79 16.55
CA ASN A 201 4.80 -8.23 17.80
C ASN A 201 3.29 -7.88 17.88
N VAL A 202 2.82 -6.97 17.02
CA VAL A 202 1.41 -6.52 17.01
C VAL A 202 0.61 -7.24 15.92
N SER A 203 1.24 -7.49 14.77
CA SER A 203 0.64 -8.17 13.63
C SER A 203 1.68 -9.05 12.96
N SER A 204 1.28 -10.20 12.40
CA SER A 204 2.16 -11.04 11.58
C SER A 204 2.47 -10.43 10.21
N ALA A 205 1.58 -9.58 9.69
CA ALA A 205 1.68 -8.97 8.37
C ALA A 205 1.50 -7.43 8.41
N PRO A 206 2.29 -6.71 9.23
CA PRO A 206 2.06 -5.30 9.54
C PRO A 206 2.06 -4.38 8.31
N MET A 207 2.86 -4.69 7.28
CA MET A 207 2.86 -3.91 6.02
C MET A 207 1.55 -4.03 5.26
N TYR A 208 0.96 -5.23 5.19
CA TYR A 208 -0.28 -5.49 4.49
C TYR A 208 -1.46 -4.80 5.17
N TYR A 209 -1.56 -4.93 6.49
CA TYR A 209 -2.58 -4.21 7.27
C TYR A 209 -2.36 -2.70 7.24
N GLY A 210 -1.12 -2.24 7.40
CA GLY A 210 -0.80 -0.81 7.38
C GLY A 210 -1.11 -0.15 6.03
N SER A 211 -0.82 -0.84 4.92
CA SER A 211 -1.23 -0.40 3.58
C SER A 211 -2.75 -0.35 3.44
N THR A 212 -3.47 -1.40 3.88
CA THR A 212 -4.95 -1.42 3.88
C THR A 212 -5.53 -0.23 4.65
N MET A 213 -4.97 0.09 5.82
CA MET A 213 -5.35 1.27 6.60
C MET A 213 -5.10 2.57 5.82
N SER A 214 -4.00 2.67 5.07
CA SER A 214 -3.76 3.85 4.21
C SER A 214 -4.78 4.00 3.09
N PHE A 215 -5.22 2.89 2.47
CA PHE A 215 -6.29 2.90 1.46
C PHE A 215 -7.61 3.39 2.06
N LEU A 216 -7.99 2.85 3.23
CA LEU A 216 -9.21 3.23 3.94
C LEU A 216 -9.15 4.69 4.38
N GLY A 217 -8.05 5.11 5.00
CA GLY A 217 -7.85 6.48 5.45
C GLY A 217 -7.98 7.46 4.29
N THR A 218 -7.39 7.15 3.14
CA THR A 218 -7.55 7.95 1.92
C THR A 218 -9.01 7.96 1.43
N ALA A 219 -9.71 6.83 1.45
CA ALA A 219 -11.13 6.78 1.06
C ALA A 219 -12.00 7.70 1.94
N LEU A 220 -11.75 7.68 3.25
CA LEU A 220 -12.43 8.55 4.22
C LEU A 220 -12.06 10.02 4.03
N TRP A 221 -10.77 10.32 3.84
CA TRP A 221 -10.27 11.68 3.56
C TRP A 221 -10.99 12.34 2.38
N TRP A 222 -11.19 11.58 1.30
CA TRP A 222 -11.87 12.05 0.09
C TRP A 222 -13.39 11.89 0.14
N GLY A 223 -13.93 11.27 1.18
CA GLY A 223 -15.36 10.99 1.34
C GLY A 223 -15.94 10.06 0.28
N LYS A 224 -15.16 9.11 -0.24
CA LYS A 224 -15.53 8.28 -1.41
C LYS A 224 -15.93 6.86 -1.00
N PRO A 225 -17.21 6.46 -1.14
CA PRO A 225 -17.63 5.08 -0.86
C PRO A 225 -16.94 4.05 -1.77
N ALA A 226 -16.68 4.40 -3.03
CA ALA A 226 -15.90 3.56 -3.94
C ALA A 226 -14.49 3.24 -3.40
N GLY A 227 -13.86 4.16 -2.66
CA GLY A 227 -12.57 3.90 -2.01
C GLY A 227 -12.68 2.89 -0.87
N VAL A 228 -13.80 2.87 -0.14
CA VAL A 228 -14.07 1.85 0.87
C VAL A 228 -14.23 0.48 0.20
N LEU A 229 -14.95 0.41 -0.92
CA LEU A 229 -15.07 -0.81 -1.71
C LEU A 229 -13.71 -1.33 -2.19
N LEU A 230 -12.89 -0.46 -2.81
CA LEU A 230 -11.54 -0.82 -3.25
C LEU A 230 -10.61 -1.18 -2.08
N THR A 231 -10.82 -0.62 -0.88
CA THR A 231 -10.10 -1.02 0.33
C THR A 231 -10.43 -2.47 0.72
N VAL A 232 -11.71 -2.86 0.63
CA VAL A 232 -12.13 -4.25 0.86
C VAL A 232 -11.44 -5.17 -0.14
N GLU A 233 -11.39 -4.79 -1.41
CA GLU A 233 -10.61 -5.51 -2.42
C GLU A 233 -9.15 -5.64 -2.00
N VAL A 234 -8.46 -4.54 -1.68
CA VAL A 234 -7.05 -4.54 -1.20
C VAL A 234 -6.84 -5.56 -0.09
N LEU A 235 -7.71 -5.55 0.93
CA LEU A 235 -7.61 -6.49 2.06
C LEU A 235 -7.76 -7.94 1.58
N ILE A 236 -8.74 -8.23 0.73
CA ILE A 236 -8.96 -9.58 0.19
C ILE A 236 -7.72 -10.04 -0.59
N VAL A 237 -7.19 -9.24 -1.52
CA VAL A 237 -6.03 -9.65 -2.32
C VAL A 237 -4.80 -9.87 -1.45
N TYR A 238 -4.61 -9.05 -0.41
CA TYR A 238 -3.52 -9.22 0.54
C TYR A 238 -3.66 -10.48 1.39
N LEU A 239 -4.85 -10.80 1.88
CA LEU A 239 -5.10 -12.05 2.62
C LEU A 239 -4.87 -13.28 1.73
N VAL A 240 -5.26 -13.20 0.45
CA VAL A 240 -4.97 -14.25 -0.53
C VAL A 240 -3.46 -14.36 -0.76
N ALA A 241 -2.76 -13.25 -0.96
CA ALA A 241 -1.31 -13.25 -1.15
C ALA A 241 -0.58 -13.90 0.03
N LEU A 242 -0.94 -13.53 1.26
CA LEU A 242 -0.38 -14.10 2.49
C LEU A 242 -0.58 -15.62 2.58
N ARG A 243 -1.73 -16.14 2.14
CA ARG A 243 -1.99 -17.60 2.11
C ARG A 243 -0.98 -18.36 1.26
N PHE A 244 -0.44 -17.73 0.21
CA PHE A 244 0.59 -18.32 -0.64
C PHE A 244 2.01 -17.99 -0.17
N GLU A 245 2.24 -16.78 0.32
CA GLU A 245 3.56 -16.27 0.70
C GLU A 245 4.06 -16.93 1.98
N ASP A 246 3.27 -16.89 3.07
CA ASP A 246 3.65 -17.36 4.40
C ASP A 246 4.19 -18.80 4.41
N PRO A 247 3.48 -19.82 3.87
CA PRO A 247 3.98 -21.19 3.88
C PRO A 247 5.23 -21.36 3.01
N PHE A 248 5.35 -20.59 1.92
CA PHE A 248 6.49 -20.68 1.04
C PHE A 248 7.75 -20.13 1.71
N THR A 249 7.65 -18.93 2.27
CA THR A 249 8.71 -18.29 3.06
C THR A 249 9.14 -19.18 4.22
N ALA A 250 8.19 -19.71 5.00
CA ALA A 250 8.49 -20.66 6.08
C ALA A 250 9.25 -21.90 5.55
N GLY A 251 8.87 -22.43 4.39
CA GLY A 251 9.56 -23.53 3.72
C GLY A 251 11.01 -23.22 3.34
N ILE A 252 11.30 -22.00 2.87
CA ILE A 252 12.66 -21.53 2.55
C ILE A 252 13.52 -21.53 3.83
N TYR A 253 13.02 -20.94 4.91
CA TYR A 253 13.75 -20.90 6.18
C TYR A 253 13.94 -22.28 6.80
N ALA A 254 12.92 -23.14 6.75
CA ALA A 254 13.03 -24.53 7.22
C ALA A 254 14.07 -25.33 6.42
N LYS A 255 14.15 -25.12 5.09
CA LYS A 255 15.19 -25.71 4.25
C LYS A 255 16.59 -25.25 4.67
N ARG A 256 16.77 -23.94 4.91
CA ARG A 256 18.05 -23.39 5.39
C ARG A 256 18.50 -24.03 6.70
N GLU A 257 17.60 -24.21 7.67
CA GLU A 257 17.96 -24.83 8.95
C GLU A 257 18.36 -26.30 8.78
N ARG A 258 17.65 -27.08 7.97
CA ARG A 258 18.06 -28.47 7.65
C ARG A 258 19.46 -28.54 7.05
N GLU A 259 19.77 -27.65 6.11
CA GLU A 259 21.10 -27.59 5.48
C GLU A 259 22.20 -27.16 6.46
N ARG A 260 21.90 -26.28 7.42
CA ARG A 260 22.83 -25.90 8.50
C ARG A 260 23.12 -27.06 9.43
N SER A 261 22.08 -27.77 9.90
CA SER A 261 22.23 -28.94 10.76
C SER A 261 23.05 -30.05 10.09
N ALA A 262 22.80 -30.32 8.80
CA ALA A 262 23.55 -31.33 8.05
C ALA A 262 25.05 -30.97 7.89
N LYS A 263 25.38 -29.68 7.71
CA LYS A 263 26.78 -29.21 7.63
C LYS A 263 27.47 -29.19 9.00
N GLY A 264 26.73 -28.89 10.08
CA GLY A 264 27.24 -28.95 11.45
C GLY A 264 27.59 -30.37 11.89
N GLY A 265 26.73 -31.35 11.58
CA GLY A 265 27.00 -32.77 11.86
C GLY A 265 28.21 -33.33 11.10
N LYS A 266 28.43 -32.89 9.85
CA LYS A 266 29.60 -33.29 9.05
C LYS A 266 30.95 -32.70 9.50
N LYS A 267 30.95 -31.66 10.34
CA LYS A 267 32.18 -31.12 10.95
C LYS A 267 32.51 -31.73 12.31
N ALA A 268 31.59 -32.51 12.87
CA ALA A 268 31.74 -33.19 14.17
C ALA A 268 32.07 -34.69 14.02
N LEU A 269 32.16 -35.19 12.79
CA LEU A 269 32.66 -36.50 12.38
C LEU A 269 34.01 -36.33 11.70
#